data_AF-A0A4R0ERK1-F1
#
_entry.id   AF-A0A4R0ERK1-F1
#
_cell.length_a   1.000
_cell.length_b   1.000
_cell.length_c   1.000
_cell.angle_alpha   90.00
_cell.angle_beta   90.00
_cell.angle_gamma   90.00
#
_symmetry.space_group_name_H-M   'P 1'
#
loop_
_entity.id
_entity.type
_entity.pdbx_description
1 polymer ?
#
loop_
_entity_poly.entity_id
_entity_poly.type
_entity_poly.pdbx_seq_one_letter_code
_entity_poly.pdbx_strand_id
1 'polypeptide(L)'
;MTLFMKPILHTLNQLFEVKNRKLTQGERQLAQSVFGTHLQLDAIRIVAHRAVFKNYAISPNGHIYFHPQNWCEDFSKLSLAKQSWLIHELTHVWQIQQGLAVVRKAIFDRKYRYVLEQGKLFLQYGIEQQAQMVQDYFIKKSRGQECQAYEDCIPFLSQKA
;
A
#
# COMPACT_ATOMS: atom_id res chain seq x y z
N MET A 1 -26.36 -22.31 4.76
CA MET A 1 -25.71 -23.02 3.64
C MET A 1 -24.32 -22.43 3.40
N THR A 2 -23.43 -22.53 4.38
CA THR A 2 -22.20 -21.73 4.45
C THR A 2 -21.01 -22.66 4.69
N LEU A 3 -20.64 -23.48 3.70
CA LEU A 3 -19.41 -24.29 3.84
C LEU A 3 -18.69 -24.74 2.55
N PHE A 4 -19.16 -24.41 1.34
CA PHE A 4 -18.57 -24.96 0.11
C PHE A 4 -17.87 -23.97 -0.84
N MET A 5 -17.86 -22.66 -0.56
CA MET A 5 -17.23 -21.67 -1.46
C MET A 5 -15.78 -21.29 -1.13
N LYS A 6 -15.29 -21.59 0.08
CA LYS A 6 -13.90 -21.29 0.49
C LYS A 6 -12.82 -22.09 -0.27
N PRO A 7 -13.02 -23.38 -0.66
CA PRO A 7 -11.96 -24.15 -1.33
C PRO A 7 -11.70 -23.65 -2.76
N ILE A 8 -12.76 -23.37 -3.53
CA ILE A 8 -12.67 -23.11 -4.97
C ILE A 8 -11.99 -21.76 -5.27
N LEU A 9 -12.30 -20.71 -4.51
CA LEU A 9 -11.61 -19.42 -4.63
C LEU A 9 -10.13 -19.53 -4.27
N HIS A 10 -9.77 -20.38 -3.29
CA HIS A 10 -8.38 -20.60 -2.93
C HIS A 10 -7.62 -21.33 -4.06
N THR A 11 -8.24 -22.34 -4.68
CA THR A 11 -7.67 -23.08 -5.80
C THR A 11 -7.48 -22.21 -7.05
N LEU A 12 -8.44 -21.32 -7.36
CA LEU A 12 -8.31 -20.38 -8.49
C LEU A 12 -7.22 -19.34 -8.26
N ASN A 13 -7.05 -18.84 -7.03
CA ASN A 13 -6.00 -17.87 -6.70
C ASN A 13 -4.58 -18.46 -6.91
N GLN A 14 -4.40 -19.75 -6.60
CA GLN A 14 -3.13 -20.44 -6.81
C GLN A 14 -2.78 -20.67 -8.29
N LEU A 15 -3.77 -20.75 -9.19
CA LEU A 15 -3.52 -20.93 -10.63
C LEU A 15 -3.00 -19.67 -11.33
N PHE A 16 -3.31 -18.49 -10.79
CA PHE A 16 -2.89 -17.20 -11.37
C PHE A 16 -1.74 -16.54 -10.61
N GLU A 17 -1.41 -17.03 -9.41
CA GLU A 17 -0.20 -16.67 -8.67
C GLU A 17 1.04 -17.25 -9.36
N VAL A 18 1.94 -16.37 -9.79
CA VAL A 18 3.18 -16.75 -10.50
C VAL A 18 4.36 -16.76 -9.55
N LYS A 19 4.43 -15.78 -8.65
CA LYS A 19 5.51 -15.62 -7.67
C LYS A 19 4.93 -15.03 -6.40
N ASN A 20 5.53 -15.39 -5.27
CA ASN A 20 5.11 -14.92 -3.98
C ASN A 20 6.27 -14.92 -2.99
N ARG A 21 6.54 -13.76 -2.40
CA ARG A 21 7.63 -13.59 -1.44
C ARG A 21 7.25 -12.67 -0.29
N LYS A 22 8.01 -12.76 0.79
CA LYS A 22 8.02 -11.74 1.84
C LYS A 22 8.70 -10.46 1.33
N LEU A 23 8.53 -9.37 2.07
CA LEU A 23 9.31 -8.15 1.84
C LEU A 23 10.81 -8.43 1.99
N THR A 24 11.62 -7.86 1.09
CA THR A 24 13.08 -7.88 1.19
C THR A 24 13.54 -7.01 2.37
N GLN A 25 14.81 -7.11 2.78
CA GLN A 25 15.36 -6.22 3.80
C GLN A 25 15.27 -4.75 3.38
N GLY A 26 15.56 -4.43 2.12
CA GLY A 26 15.48 -3.06 1.61
C GLY A 26 14.05 -2.52 1.56
N GLU A 27 13.07 -3.36 1.20
CA GLU A 27 11.66 -2.98 1.23
C GLU A 27 11.14 -2.78 2.66
N ARG A 28 11.61 -3.58 3.62
CA ARG A 28 11.31 -3.38 5.05
C ARG A 28 11.87 -2.05 5.54
N GLN A 29 13.08 -1.69 5.14
CA GLN A 29 13.68 -0.38 5.47
C GLN A 29 12.91 0.78 4.85
N LEU A 30 12.49 0.66 3.58
CA LEU A 30 11.60 1.65 2.95
C LEU A 30 10.31 1.81 3.73
N ALA A 31 9.63 0.71 4.04
CA ALA A 31 8.40 0.73 4.82
C ALA A 31 8.63 1.37 6.20
N GLN A 32 9.68 1.00 6.92
CA GLN A 32 10.00 1.56 8.24
C GLN A 32 10.31 3.06 8.19
N SER A 33 10.92 3.56 7.12
CA SER A 33 11.23 4.98 6.97
C SER A 33 9.99 5.89 6.83
N VAL A 34 8.83 5.29 6.51
CA VAL A 34 7.54 5.98 6.33
C VAL A 34 6.55 5.59 7.43
N PHE A 35 6.38 4.30 7.70
CA PHE A 35 5.36 3.78 8.62
C PHE A 35 5.90 3.51 10.03
N GLY A 36 7.21 3.66 10.26
CA GLY A 36 7.82 3.32 11.54
C GLY A 36 7.50 1.89 11.98
N THR A 37 6.92 1.76 13.17
CA THR A 37 6.45 0.49 13.75
C THR A 37 4.96 0.22 13.51
N HIS A 38 4.25 1.11 12.81
CA HIS A 38 2.79 1.03 12.62
C HIS A 38 2.35 0.00 11.56
N LEU A 39 3.29 -0.74 10.97
CA LEU A 39 3.03 -1.75 9.96
C LEU A 39 3.63 -3.10 10.35
N GLN A 40 2.78 -4.13 10.44
CA GLN A 40 3.20 -5.50 10.74
C GLN A 40 3.80 -6.16 9.50
N LEU A 41 5.10 -5.97 9.29
CA LEU A 41 5.80 -6.34 8.06
C LEU A 41 5.84 -7.85 7.78
N ASP A 42 5.87 -8.68 8.83
CA ASP A 42 5.99 -10.14 8.69
C ASP A 42 4.74 -10.80 8.11
N ALA A 43 3.59 -10.12 8.21
CA ALA A 43 2.33 -10.56 7.63
C ALA A 43 2.19 -10.19 6.13
N ILE A 44 3.09 -9.38 5.59
CA ILE A 44 2.98 -8.83 4.23
C ILE A 44 3.67 -9.75 3.22
N ARG A 45 3.00 -9.95 2.09
CA ARG A 45 3.52 -10.69 0.94
C ARG A 45 3.39 -9.85 -0.32
N ILE A 46 4.39 -9.97 -1.20
CA ILE A 46 4.40 -9.38 -2.54
C ILE A 46 4.18 -10.49 -3.56
N VAL A 47 3.08 -10.40 -4.28
CA VAL A 47 2.56 -11.47 -5.14
C VAL A 47 2.52 -11.00 -6.60
N ALA A 48 3.06 -11.80 -7.52
CA ALA A 48 2.84 -11.64 -8.95
C ALA A 48 1.58 -12.42 -9.34
N HIS A 49 0.52 -11.74 -9.77
CA HIS A 49 -0.78 -12.38 -10.01
C HIS A 49 -1.37 -11.97 -11.36
N ARG A 50 -1.64 -12.95 -12.23
CA ARG A 50 -2.07 -12.73 -13.63
C ARG A 50 -3.44 -12.04 -13.77
N ALA A 51 -4.31 -12.12 -12.75
CA ALA A 51 -5.60 -11.45 -12.77
C ALA A 51 -5.52 -9.93 -12.49
N VAL A 52 -4.36 -9.41 -12.06
CA VAL A 52 -4.17 -7.97 -11.89
C VAL A 52 -3.94 -7.35 -13.26
N PHE A 53 -4.65 -6.27 -13.60
CA PHE A 53 -4.43 -5.60 -14.89
C PHE A 53 -3.02 -5.02 -15.03
N LYS A 54 -2.51 -4.95 -16.26
CA LYS A 54 -1.23 -4.29 -16.55
C LYS A 54 -1.25 -2.86 -16.00
N ASN A 55 -0.14 -2.47 -15.37
CA ASN A 55 0.06 -1.17 -14.70
C ASN A 55 -0.81 -0.94 -13.46
N TYR A 56 -1.44 -1.99 -12.92
CA TYR A 56 -2.13 -1.95 -11.65
C TYR A 56 -1.43 -2.81 -10.59
N ALA A 57 -1.67 -2.40 -9.35
CA ALA A 57 -1.48 -3.20 -8.17
C ALA A 57 -2.77 -3.08 -7.32
N ILE A 58 -3.02 -4.08 -6.48
CA ILE A 58 -4.12 -4.06 -5.53
C ILE A 58 -3.66 -4.68 -4.21
N SER A 59 -4.25 -4.23 -3.11
CA SER A 59 -3.91 -4.70 -1.77
C SER A 59 -5.15 -5.09 -0.93
N PRO A 60 -5.99 -6.05 -1.37
CA PRO A 60 -7.33 -6.27 -0.81
C PRO A 60 -7.37 -6.96 0.56
N ASN A 61 -6.29 -7.65 0.95
CA ASN A 61 -6.26 -8.53 2.12
C ASN A 61 -4.97 -8.44 2.94
N GLY A 62 -4.23 -7.32 2.83
CA GLY A 62 -2.95 -7.12 3.54
C GLY A 62 -1.74 -7.75 2.84
N HIS A 63 -1.92 -8.31 1.65
CA HIS A 63 -0.86 -8.62 0.69
C HIS A 63 -0.98 -7.68 -0.50
N ILE A 64 0.13 -7.50 -1.22
CA ILE A 64 0.20 -6.63 -2.40
C ILE A 64 0.32 -7.51 -3.64
N TYR A 65 -0.56 -7.30 -4.61
CA TYR A 65 -0.61 -8.07 -5.84
C TYR A 65 -0.26 -7.15 -7.00
N PHE A 66 0.82 -7.46 -7.71
CA PHE A 66 1.21 -6.80 -8.95
C PHE A 66 0.89 -7.69 -10.14
N HIS A 67 0.59 -7.08 -11.29
CA HIS A 67 0.67 -7.82 -12.56
C HIS A 67 2.11 -8.34 -12.76
N PRO A 68 2.34 -9.55 -13.31
CA PRO A 68 3.68 -10.13 -13.41
C PRO A 68 4.73 -9.27 -14.11
N GLN A 69 4.33 -8.40 -15.05
CA GLN A 69 5.25 -7.47 -15.73
C GLN A 69 5.73 -6.31 -14.84
N ASN A 70 5.00 -5.99 -13.77
CA ASN A 70 5.33 -4.92 -12.83
C ASN A 70 5.94 -5.42 -11.53
N TRP A 71 5.83 -6.72 -11.26
CA TRP A 71 6.46 -7.36 -10.12
C TRP A 71 7.99 -7.39 -10.30
N CYS A 72 8.73 -7.22 -9.20
CA CYS A 72 10.18 -7.38 -9.19
C CYS A 72 10.66 -8.11 -7.92
N GLU A 73 11.91 -8.58 -7.97
CA GLU A 73 12.55 -9.27 -6.84
C GLU A 73 12.79 -8.35 -5.65
N ASP A 74 13.01 -7.05 -5.88
CA ASP A 74 13.29 -6.07 -4.84
C ASP A 74 12.96 -4.64 -5.31
N PHE A 75 11.84 -4.08 -4.83
CA PHE A 75 11.40 -2.73 -5.22
C PHE A 75 12.33 -1.64 -4.69
N SER A 76 13.06 -1.89 -3.59
CA SER A 76 13.94 -0.87 -3.00
C SER A 76 15.17 -0.57 -3.86
N LYS A 77 15.48 -1.43 -4.84
CA LYS A 77 16.57 -1.25 -5.79
C LYS A 77 16.14 -0.60 -7.10
N LEU A 78 14.85 -0.31 -7.25
CA LEU A 78 14.31 0.31 -8.45
C LEU A 78 14.25 1.83 -8.33
N SER A 79 13.78 2.49 -9.39
CA SER A 79 13.60 3.94 -9.42
C SER A 79 12.68 4.44 -8.30
N LEU A 80 12.83 5.71 -7.93
CA LEU A 80 11.98 6.36 -6.93
C LEU A 80 10.48 6.19 -7.23
N ALA A 81 10.09 6.20 -8.50
CA ALA A 81 8.70 5.98 -8.91
C ALA A 81 8.18 4.57 -8.58
N LYS A 82 9.03 3.54 -8.68
CA LYS A 82 8.66 2.16 -8.31
C LYS A 82 8.68 1.96 -6.81
N GLN A 83 9.63 2.57 -6.10
CA GLN A 83 9.65 2.60 -4.64
C GLN A 83 8.40 3.29 -4.08
N SER A 84 8.04 4.45 -4.62
CA SER A 84 6.86 5.20 -4.20
C SER A 84 5.56 4.45 -4.48
N TRP A 85 5.49 3.70 -5.58
CA TRP A 85 4.34 2.84 -5.86
C TRP A 85 4.20 1.72 -4.82
N LEU A 86 5.30 1.12 -4.37
CA LEU A 86 5.24 0.18 -3.24
C LEU A 86 4.72 0.86 -1.96
N ILE A 87 5.18 2.08 -1.67
CA ILE A 87 4.71 2.83 -0.49
C ILE A 87 3.19 3.09 -0.55
N HIS A 88 2.64 3.45 -1.71
CA HIS A 88 1.19 3.58 -1.92
C HIS A 88 0.44 2.31 -1.53
N GLU A 89 0.88 1.16 -2.04
CA GLU A 89 0.24 -0.12 -1.75
C GLU A 89 0.39 -0.52 -0.27
N LEU A 90 1.53 -0.20 0.35
CA LEU A 90 1.72 -0.42 1.79
C LEU A 90 0.79 0.46 2.63
N THR A 91 0.36 1.64 2.14
CA THR A 91 -0.68 2.42 2.82
C THR A 91 -2.01 1.67 2.85
N HIS A 92 -2.38 0.97 1.78
CA HIS A 92 -3.58 0.13 1.79
C HIS A 92 -3.46 -1.04 2.77
N VAL A 93 -2.27 -1.65 2.85
CA VAL A 93 -2.00 -2.68 3.86
C VAL A 93 -2.13 -2.11 5.27
N TRP A 94 -1.56 -0.93 5.53
CA TRP A 94 -1.70 -0.23 6.80
C TRP A 94 -3.18 0.01 7.13
N GLN A 95 -3.96 0.55 6.20
CA GLN A 95 -5.40 0.82 6.40
C GLN A 95 -6.16 -0.46 6.78
N ILE A 96 -5.85 -1.59 6.14
CA ILE A 96 -6.43 -2.90 6.49
C ILE A 96 -6.02 -3.34 7.89
N GLN A 97 -4.75 -3.17 8.27
CA GLN A 97 -4.26 -3.52 9.60
C GLN A 97 -4.89 -2.67 10.71
N GLN A 98 -5.27 -1.42 10.40
CA GLN A 98 -6.04 -0.55 11.31
C GLN A 98 -7.55 -0.89 11.35
N GLY A 99 -8.01 -1.90 10.60
CA GLY A 99 -9.41 -2.31 10.60
C GLY A 99 -10.34 -1.37 9.83
N LEU A 100 -9.82 -0.55 8.91
CA LEU A 100 -10.63 0.34 8.08
C LEU A 100 -11.47 -0.49 7.07
N ALA A 101 -12.65 -0.92 7.53
CA ALA A 101 -13.55 -1.85 6.83
C ALA A 101 -14.03 -1.34 5.45
N VAL A 102 -13.97 -0.02 5.24
CA VAL A 102 -14.32 0.65 3.98
C VAL A 102 -13.37 0.25 2.84
N VAL A 103 -12.10 -0.06 3.11
CA VAL A 103 -11.11 -0.44 2.08
C VAL A 103 -11.51 -1.70 1.32
N ARG A 104 -12.11 -2.70 1.99
CA ARG A 104 -12.52 -3.96 1.33
C ARG A 104 -13.63 -3.77 0.30
N LYS A 105 -14.45 -2.71 0.43
CA LYS A 105 -15.55 -2.39 -0.49
C LYS A 105 -15.18 -1.26 -1.48
N ALA A 106 -14.23 -0.39 -1.13
CA ALA A 106 -13.93 0.84 -1.83
C ALA A 106 -12.82 0.75 -2.90
N ILE A 107 -12.22 -0.42 -3.15
CA ILE A 107 -11.19 -0.66 -4.22
C ILE A 107 -11.70 -0.24 -5.64
N PHE A 108 -12.97 0.14 -5.77
CA PHE A 108 -13.62 0.56 -6.99
C PHE A 108 -13.81 2.09 -7.15
N ASP A 109 -13.68 2.93 -6.11
CA ASP A 109 -13.75 4.41 -6.26
C ASP A 109 -12.36 5.04 -6.23
N ARG A 110 -11.88 5.44 -7.41
CA ARG A 110 -10.47 5.79 -7.68
C ARG A 110 -10.25 7.29 -7.83
N LYS A 111 -10.52 8.05 -6.78
CA LYS A 111 -10.20 9.48 -6.74
C LYS A 111 -8.81 9.69 -6.14
N TYR A 112 -7.83 9.92 -7.01
CA TYR A 112 -6.44 10.17 -6.60
C TYR A 112 -6.15 11.64 -6.29
N ARG A 113 -6.86 12.57 -6.93
CA ARG A 113 -6.64 14.02 -6.72
C ARG A 113 -7.17 14.43 -5.36
N TYR A 114 -6.35 15.16 -4.61
CA TYR A 114 -6.71 15.76 -3.33
C TYR A 114 -6.08 17.16 -3.23
N VAL A 115 -6.58 17.95 -2.29
CA VAL A 115 -5.97 19.21 -1.85
C VAL A 115 -5.69 19.05 -0.37
N LEU A 116 -4.45 19.34 0.05
CA LEU A 116 -4.10 19.30 1.46
C LEU A 116 -4.69 20.53 2.15
N GLU A 117 -5.76 20.31 2.92
CA GLU A 117 -6.49 21.37 3.61
C GLU A 117 -6.03 21.46 5.08
N GLN A 118 -5.75 22.66 5.56
CA GLN A 118 -5.37 22.90 6.95
C GLN A 118 -6.50 22.47 7.89
N GLY A 119 -6.18 21.68 8.91
CA GLY A 119 -7.14 21.18 9.91
C GLY A 119 -8.00 20.00 9.45
N LYS A 120 -7.95 19.62 8.16
CA LYS A 120 -8.61 18.40 7.67
C LYS A 120 -7.80 17.17 8.07
N LEU A 121 -8.45 16.26 8.81
CA LEU A 121 -7.81 15.06 9.32
C LEU A 121 -7.56 14.05 8.20
N PHE A 122 -6.46 13.30 8.30
CA PHE A 122 -6.10 12.27 7.31
C PHE A 122 -7.23 11.28 7.00
N LEU A 123 -7.96 10.84 8.02
CA LEU A 123 -9.07 9.88 7.85
C LEU A 123 -10.32 10.50 7.19
N GLN A 124 -10.38 11.83 7.00
CA GLN A 124 -11.44 12.50 6.25
C GLN A 124 -11.18 12.52 4.73
N TYR A 125 -9.99 12.12 4.28
CA TYR A 125 -9.69 11.91 2.88
C TYR A 125 -10.15 10.53 2.42
N GLY A 126 -10.42 10.38 1.12
CA GLY A 126 -10.72 9.08 0.51
C GLY A 126 -9.55 8.11 0.63
N ILE A 127 -9.83 6.81 0.57
CA ILE A 127 -8.84 5.74 0.77
C ILE A 127 -7.66 5.84 -0.22
N GLU A 128 -7.93 6.11 -1.50
CA GLU A 128 -6.88 6.33 -2.51
C GLU A 128 -6.15 7.66 -2.33
N GLN A 129 -6.84 8.69 -1.84
CA GLN A 129 -6.22 9.99 -1.53
C GLN A 129 -5.22 9.84 -0.38
N GLN A 130 -5.59 9.11 0.67
CA GLN A 130 -4.71 8.78 1.79
C GLN A 130 -3.44 8.07 1.33
N ALA A 131 -3.56 7.08 0.43
CA ALA A 131 -2.41 6.38 -0.14
C ALA A 131 -1.55 7.32 -1.03
N GLN A 132 -2.19 8.14 -1.85
CA GLN A 132 -1.50 9.15 -2.66
C GLN A 132 -0.75 10.18 -1.80
N MET A 133 -1.34 10.64 -0.69
CA MET A 133 -0.69 11.56 0.25
C MET A 133 0.61 10.97 0.82
N VAL A 134 0.59 9.69 1.22
CA VAL A 134 1.78 9.02 1.76
C VAL A 134 2.83 8.77 0.66
N GLN A 135 2.39 8.46 -0.57
CA GLN A 135 3.27 8.35 -1.73
C GLN A 135 3.96 9.70 -2.04
N ASP A 136 3.20 10.80 -2.04
CA ASP A 136 3.72 12.14 -2.32
C ASP A 136 4.69 12.61 -1.23
N TYR A 137 4.38 12.34 0.04
CA TYR A 137 5.29 12.54 1.16
C TYR A 137 6.63 11.84 0.93
N PHE A 138 6.59 10.54 0.62
CA PHE A 138 7.80 9.76 0.39
C PHE A 138 8.66 10.35 -0.74
N ILE A 139 8.04 10.70 -1.87
CA ILE A 139 8.74 11.32 -3.01
C ILE A 139 9.38 12.65 -2.60
N LYS A 140 8.63 13.53 -1.90
CA LYS A 140 9.12 14.83 -1.46
C LYS A 140 10.29 14.69 -0.49
N LYS A 141 10.17 13.81 0.51
CA LYS A 141 11.21 13.53 1.49
C LYS A 141 12.47 12.98 0.84
N SER A 142 12.36 12.01 -0.07
CA SER A 142 13.50 11.47 -0.83
C SER A 142 14.20 12.51 -1.72
N ARG A 143 13.52 13.60 -2.06
CA ARG A 143 14.08 14.73 -2.83
C ARG A 143 14.57 15.88 -1.96
N GLY A 144 14.52 15.75 -0.63
CA GLY A 144 14.89 16.83 0.30
C GLY A 144 13.95 18.03 0.23
N GLN A 145 12.69 17.83 -0.17
CA GLN A 145 11.68 18.89 -0.24
C GLN A 145 10.94 19.04 1.09
N GLU A 146 10.35 20.21 1.28
CA GLU A 146 9.48 20.55 2.41
C GLU A 146 8.29 19.56 2.50
N CYS A 147 8.05 19.01 3.70
CA CYS A 147 7.10 17.94 3.99
C CYS A 147 6.27 18.15 5.27
N GLN A 148 6.44 19.23 6.02
CA GLN A 148 5.84 19.45 7.33
C GLN A 148 4.32 19.31 7.28
N ALA A 149 3.67 19.83 6.23
CA ALA A 149 2.22 19.72 6.11
C ALA A 149 1.72 18.25 6.00
N TYR A 150 2.54 17.34 5.45
CA TYR A 150 2.24 15.90 5.45
C TYR A 150 2.51 15.28 6.81
N GLU A 151 3.60 15.66 7.48
CA GLU A 151 3.98 15.15 8.80
C GLU A 151 2.98 15.56 9.89
N ASP A 152 2.37 16.74 9.73
CA ASP A 152 1.29 17.22 10.60
C ASP A 152 -0.04 16.50 10.36
N CYS A 153 -0.29 16.03 9.13
CA CYS A 153 -1.55 15.42 8.75
C CYS A 153 -1.58 13.90 8.93
N ILE A 154 -0.50 13.20 8.54
CA ILE A 154 -0.46 11.73 8.48
C ILE A 154 -0.19 11.17 9.88
N PRO A 155 -1.08 10.29 10.40
CA PRO A 155 -1.11 9.97 11.83
C PRO A 155 0.10 9.19 12.34
N PHE A 156 0.76 8.40 11.49
CA PHE A 156 1.95 7.62 11.85
C PHE A 156 3.27 8.34 11.52
N LEU A 157 3.21 9.57 11.00
CA LEU A 157 4.36 10.46 10.83
C LEU A 157 4.47 11.49 11.94
N SER A 158 3.33 11.89 12.53
CA SER A 158 3.30 12.90 13.57
C SER A 158 4.00 12.39 14.83
N GLN A 159 5.10 13.03 15.21
CA GLN A 159 5.87 12.69 16.42
C GLN A 159 5.18 13.07 17.74
N LYS A 160 3.88 13.38 17.72
CA LYS A 160 3.11 13.66 18.93
C LYS A 160 2.69 12.35 19.58
N ALA A 161 3.61 11.81 20.38
CA ALA A 161 3.30 10.90 21.48
C ALA A 161 2.42 11.60 22.53
#